data_AF-A0A1X7T070-F1
#
_entry.id   AF-A0A1X7T070-F1
#
_cell.length_a   1.000
_cell.length_b   1.000
_cell.length_c   1.000
_cell.angle_alpha   90.00
_cell.angle_beta   90.00
_cell.angle_gamma   90.00
#
_symmetry.space_group_name_H-M   'P 1'
#
loop_
_entity.id
_entity.type
_entity.pdbx_description
1 polymer ?
#
loop_
_entity_poly.entity_id
_entity_poly.type
_entity_poly.pdbx_seq_one_letter_code
_entity_poly.pdbx_strand_id
1 'polypeptide(L)'
;MDHIFRQLNKLTKTKTTGHHHSISQEYCQELGLKNVALRSHQLEGLKWLSECHERGQHGCILGDEMGLGKTLQSIALLLYLRDASSSPSPPFIVICPLSVVSGWEKELQRASPQLRVLNFCGDKETRGSKQEEILLHCYK
;
A
#
# COMPACT_ATOMS: atom_id res chain seq x y z
N MET A 1 12.26 18.35 31.16
CA MET A 1 11.93 18.10 29.75
C MET A 1 12.19 16.65 29.32
N ASP A 2 13.16 15.94 29.90
CA ASP A 2 13.53 14.58 29.48
C ASP A 2 12.48 13.49 29.75
N HIS A 3 11.65 13.66 30.77
CA HIS A 3 10.61 12.67 31.10
C HIS A 3 9.52 12.62 30.02
N ILE A 4 9.12 13.77 29.48
CA ILE A 4 8.13 13.87 28.41
C ILE A 4 8.71 13.29 27.11
N PHE A 5 9.96 13.59 26.77
CA PHE A 5 10.62 12.97 25.62
C PHE A 5 10.78 11.45 25.74
N ARG A 6 11.02 10.91 26.95
CA ARG A 6 11.05 9.46 27.18
C ARG A 6 9.67 8.82 27.07
N GLN A 7 8.61 9.51 27.49
CA GLN A 7 7.24 9.03 27.33
C GLN A 7 6.77 9.12 25.88
N LEU A 8 7.08 10.21 25.17
CA LEU A 8 6.83 10.33 23.73
C LEU A 8 7.60 9.25 22.95
N ASN A 9 8.86 8.97 23.30
CA ASN A 9 9.62 7.87 22.70
C ASN A 9 9.10 6.47 23.08
N LYS A 10 8.42 6.32 24.23
CA LYS A 10 7.73 5.06 24.56
C LYS A 10 6.42 4.92 23.78
N LEU A 11 5.71 6.01 23.53
CA LEU A 11 4.47 6.05 22.75
C LEU A 11 4.72 5.92 21.24
N THR A 12 5.85 6.41 20.72
CA THR A 12 6.29 6.14 19.34
C THR A 12 6.90 4.75 19.16
N LYS A 13 7.41 4.12 20.23
CA LYS A 13 7.91 2.72 20.21
C LYS A 13 6.83 1.65 20.42
N THR A 14 5.60 2.02 20.76
CA THR A 14 4.51 1.05 20.89
C THR A 14 3.88 0.75 19.53
N LYS A 15 4.27 -0.41 18.98
CA LYS A 15 3.92 -1.04 17.69
C LYS A 15 4.82 -0.72 16.51
N THR A 16 6.14 -0.78 16.70
CA THR A 16 7.00 -1.31 15.63
C THR A 16 7.11 -2.81 15.86
N THR A 17 6.09 -3.57 15.43
CA THR A 17 6.26 -5.01 15.20
C THR A 17 7.31 -5.12 14.10
N GLY A 18 8.56 -5.31 14.49
CA GLY A 18 9.67 -5.56 13.58
C GLY A 18 9.44 -6.86 12.85
N HIS A 19 8.63 -6.82 11.78
CA HIS A 19 8.62 -7.84 10.76
C HIS A 19 9.87 -7.64 9.91
N HIS A 20 11.04 -7.98 10.45
CA HIS A 20 12.24 -8.26 9.64
C HIS A 20 12.06 -9.58 8.89
N HIS A 21 10.89 -9.81 8.28
CA HIS A 21 10.78 -10.85 7.28
C HIS A 21 11.57 -10.37 6.08
N SER A 22 12.55 -11.16 5.64
CA SER A 22 13.22 -10.90 4.38
C SER A 22 12.14 -10.87 3.30
N ILE A 23 11.92 -9.70 2.67
CA ILE A 23 10.96 -9.58 1.56
C ILE A 23 11.41 -10.56 0.48
N SER A 24 10.62 -11.63 0.35
CA SER A 24 10.84 -12.72 -0.59
C SER A 24 9.62 -12.87 -1.49
N GLN A 25 9.77 -13.67 -2.53
CA GLN A 25 8.70 -13.96 -3.46
C GLN A 25 7.55 -14.71 -2.78
N GLU A 26 7.88 -15.63 -1.88
CA GLU A 26 6.95 -16.43 -1.08
C GLU A 26 6.18 -15.54 -0.10
N TYR A 27 6.88 -14.66 0.62
CA TYR A 27 6.24 -13.72 1.53
C TYR A 27 5.25 -12.81 0.80
N CYS A 28 5.60 -12.31 -0.39
CA CYS A 28 4.67 -11.53 -1.20
C CYS A 28 3.40 -12.31 -1.58
N GLN A 29 3.52 -13.61 -1.85
CA GLN A 29 2.37 -14.48 -2.14
C GLN A 29 1.48 -14.69 -0.90
N GLU A 30 2.08 -14.85 0.28
CA GLU A 30 1.36 -14.95 1.55
C GLU A 30 0.57 -13.68 1.87
N LEU A 31 1.12 -12.51 1.56
CA LEU A 31 0.43 -11.22 1.65
C LEU A 31 -0.74 -11.09 0.66
N GLY A 32 -0.83 -12.02 -0.31
CA GLY A 32 -1.91 -12.11 -1.28
C GLY A 32 -1.56 -11.55 -2.65
N LEU A 33 -0.28 -11.38 -2.97
CA LEU A 33 0.13 -11.14 -4.35
C LEU A 33 -0.02 -12.45 -5.17
N LYS A 34 -1.16 -12.62 -5.82
CA LYS A 34 -1.57 -13.82 -6.54
C LYS A 34 -1.36 -13.68 -8.04
N ASN A 35 -1.12 -14.81 -8.72
CA ASN A 35 -1.02 -14.91 -10.19
C ASN A 35 0.11 -14.11 -10.85
N VAL A 36 1.00 -13.51 -10.06
CA VAL A 36 2.09 -12.64 -10.52
C VAL A 36 3.33 -12.87 -9.66
N ALA A 37 4.50 -12.68 -10.25
CA ALA A 37 5.77 -12.70 -9.54
C ALA A 37 6.50 -11.38 -9.74
N LEU A 38 7.17 -10.91 -8.69
CA LEU A 38 8.01 -9.73 -8.76
C LEU A 38 9.35 -10.12 -9.39
N ARG A 39 9.87 -9.25 -10.26
CA ARG A 39 11.26 -9.37 -10.75
C ARG A 39 12.23 -9.00 -9.61
N SER A 40 13.49 -9.40 -9.73
CA SER A 40 14.53 -9.10 -8.72
C SER A 40 14.61 -7.61 -8.37
N HIS A 41 14.65 -6.73 -9.39
CA HIS A 41 14.67 -5.28 -9.17
C HIS A 41 13.40 -4.76 -8.49
N GLN A 42 12.26 -5.42 -8.69
CA GLN A 42 11.00 -5.07 -8.06
C GLN A 42 10.96 -5.49 -6.59
N LEU A 43 11.57 -6.62 -6.23
CA LEU A 43 11.75 -7.04 -4.84
C LEU A 43 12.71 -6.10 -4.10
N GLU A 44 13.81 -5.70 -4.75
CA GLU A 44 14.73 -4.69 -4.22
C GLU A 44 14.04 -3.35 -4.02
N GLY A 45 13.25 -2.90 -5.01
CA GLY A 45 12.43 -1.69 -4.90
C GLY A 45 11.42 -1.77 -3.76
N LEU A 46 10.70 -2.88 -3.62
CA LEU A 46 9.75 -3.11 -2.52
C LEU A 46 10.45 -3.06 -1.15
N LYS A 47 11.61 -3.71 -1.03
CA LYS A 47 12.41 -3.67 0.19
C LYS A 47 12.87 -2.25 0.53
N TRP A 48 13.31 -1.49 -0.45
CA TRP A 48 13.67 -0.10 -0.23
C TRP A 48 12.46 0.74 0.23
N LEU A 49 11.30 0.55 -0.41
CA LEU A 49 10.05 1.25 -0.05
C LEU A 49 9.58 0.90 1.37
N SER A 50 9.67 -0.37 1.78
CA SER A 50 9.30 -0.79 3.15
C SER A 50 10.23 -0.17 4.19
N GLU A 51 11.54 -0.15 3.91
CA GLU A 51 12.53 0.49 4.79
C GLU A 51 12.29 2.01 4.91
N CYS A 52 11.92 2.69 3.83
CA CYS A 52 11.52 4.10 3.87
C CYS A 52 10.35 4.34 4.84
N HIS A 53 9.34 3.48 4.78
CA HIS A 53 8.18 3.54 5.68
C HIS A 53 8.56 3.29 7.14
N GLU A 54 9.32 2.23 7.41
CA GLU A 54 9.75 1.84 8.76
C GLU A 54 10.65 2.88 9.43
N ARG A 55 11.49 3.56 8.65
CA ARG A 55 12.32 4.67 9.12
C ARG A 55 11.50 5.94 9.42
N GLY A 56 10.19 5.93 9.18
CA GLY A 56 9.31 7.06 9.42
C GLY A 56 9.55 8.24 8.47
N GLN A 57 10.05 7.98 7.25
CA GLN A 57 10.21 9.03 6.25
C GLN A 57 8.83 9.55 5.82
N HIS A 58 8.72 10.87 5.61
CA HIS A 58 7.46 11.50 5.19
C HIS A 58 7.02 11.10 3.76
N GLY A 59 7.88 10.44 3.00
CA GLY A 59 7.61 9.97 1.65
C GLY A 59 8.86 9.46 0.96
N CYS A 60 8.67 8.82 -0.18
CA CYS A 60 9.74 8.30 -1.04
C CYS A 60 9.33 8.47 -2.51
N ILE A 61 10.31 8.51 -3.41
CA ILE A 61 10.08 8.65 -4.86
C ILE A 61 10.71 7.43 -5.54
N LEU A 62 9.87 6.60 -6.18
CA LEU A 62 10.33 5.49 -7.00
C LEU A 62 10.62 5.98 -8.43
N GLY A 63 11.89 6.27 -8.70
CA GLY A 63 12.38 6.87 -9.95
C GLY A 63 12.74 5.88 -11.06
N ASP A 64 12.26 4.64 -11.00
CA ASP A 64 12.57 3.59 -11.98
C ASP A 64 12.17 3.99 -13.41
N GLU A 65 12.90 3.44 -14.39
CA GLU A 65 12.58 3.58 -15.82
C GLU A 65 11.13 3.17 -16.17
N MET A 66 10.63 3.72 -17.27
CA MET A 66 9.29 3.39 -17.78
C MET A 66 9.21 1.91 -18.16
N GLY A 67 8.07 1.27 -17.88
CA GLY A 67 7.86 -0.15 -18.19
C GLY A 67 8.47 -1.15 -17.20
N LEU A 68 9.17 -0.71 -16.15
CA LEU A 68 9.72 -1.61 -15.11
C LEU A 68 8.68 -2.16 -14.09
N GLY A 69 7.40 -1.89 -14.33
CA GLY A 69 6.30 -2.44 -13.53
C GLY A 69 6.12 -1.77 -12.16
N LYS A 70 6.31 -0.44 -12.08
CA LYS A 70 6.10 0.36 -10.86
C LYS A 70 4.72 0.14 -10.25
N THR A 71 3.67 0.00 -11.05
CA THR A 71 2.31 -0.31 -10.57
C THR A 71 2.28 -1.61 -9.74
N LEU A 72 2.90 -2.68 -10.24
CA LEU A 72 2.93 -3.95 -9.54
C LEU A 72 3.75 -3.86 -8.24
N GLN A 73 4.89 -3.15 -8.28
CA GLN A 73 5.67 -2.85 -7.07
C GLN A 73 4.84 -2.08 -6.03
N SER A 74 4.08 -1.06 -6.45
CA SER A 74 3.22 -0.29 -5.56
C SER A 74 2.10 -1.14 -4.96
N ILE A 75 1.49 -2.05 -5.72
CA ILE A 75 0.48 -2.99 -5.20
C ILE A 75 1.09 -3.89 -4.12
N ALA A 76 2.30 -4.40 -4.34
CA ALA A 76 3.00 -5.20 -3.33
C ALA A 76 3.29 -4.40 -2.06
N LEU A 77 3.66 -3.12 -2.19
CA LEU A 77 3.83 -2.22 -1.04
C LEU A 77 2.51 -2.03 -0.27
N LEU A 78 1.37 -1.84 -0.95
CA LEU A 78 0.08 -1.72 -0.27
C LEU A 78 -0.25 -2.98 0.55
N LEU A 79 0.04 -4.15 0.02
CA LEU A 79 -0.16 -5.42 0.72
C LEU A 79 0.75 -5.56 1.94
N TYR A 80 2.02 -5.16 1.80
CA TYR A 80 2.97 -5.10 2.91
C TYR A 80 2.50 -4.17 4.03
N LEU A 81 2.10 -2.95 3.68
CA LEU A 81 1.63 -1.96 4.65
C LEU A 81 0.33 -2.40 5.33
N ARG A 82 -0.56 -3.07 4.60
CA ARG A 82 -1.80 -3.63 5.17
C ARG A 82 -1.50 -4.66 6.25
N ASP A 83 -0.53 -5.54 6.02
CA ASP A 83 -0.11 -6.58 6.97
C ASP A 83 0.60 -6.00 8.20
N ALA A 84 1.42 -4.96 8.00
CA ALA A 84 2.09 -4.24 9.09
C ALA A 84 1.15 -3.32 9.90
N SER A 85 -0.06 -3.03 9.40
CA SER A 85 -1.01 -2.11 10.03
C SER A 85 -1.81 -2.75 11.17
N SER A 86 -2.35 -1.93 12.08
CA SER A 86 -3.34 -2.39 13.05
C SER A 86 -4.60 -2.93 12.37
N SER A 87 -5.30 -3.86 13.02
CA SER A 87 -6.62 -4.32 12.59
C SER A 87 -7.74 -3.43 13.17
N PRO A 88 -8.67 -2.90 12.36
CA PRO A 88 -8.73 -3.00 10.90
C PRO A 88 -7.69 -2.11 10.19
N SER A 89 -7.18 -2.59 9.06
CA SER A 89 -6.21 -1.83 8.25
C SER A 89 -6.84 -0.55 7.70
N PRO A 90 -6.14 0.59 7.75
CA PRO A 90 -6.66 1.85 7.22
C PRO A 90 -6.84 1.77 5.68
N PRO A 91 -7.75 2.58 5.11
CA PRO A 91 -7.90 2.66 3.66
C PRO A 91 -6.66 3.27 3.00
N PHE A 92 -6.31 2.76 1.83
CA PHE A 92 -5.25 3.31 0.98
C PHE A 92 -5.84 4.10 -0.18
N ILE A 93 -5.15 5.18 -0.58
CA ILE A 93 -5.55 6.01 -1.71
C ILE A 93 -4.46 5.96 -2.77
N VAL A 94 -4.85 5.61 -4.00
CA VAL A 94 -3.99 5.69 -5.18
C VAL A 94 -4.50 6.84 -6.06
N ILE A 95 -3.65 7.82 -6.33
CA ILE A 95 -3.95 8.94 -7.21
C ILE A 95 -3.21 8.72 -8.52
N CYS A 96 -3.91 8.74 -9.64
CA CYS A 96 -3.32 8.56 -10.96
C CYS A 96 -4.09 9.34 -12.04
N PRO A 97 -3.48 9.62 -13.21
CA PRO A 97 -4.20 10.18 -14.35
C PRO A 97 -5.37 9.31 -14.79
N LEU A 98 -6.46 9.94 -15.28
CA LEU A 98 -7.68 9.24 -15.69
C LEU A 98 -7.41 8.12 -16.72
N SER A 99 -6.44 8.34 -17.62
CA SER A 99 -6.07 7.39 -18.68
C SER A 99 -5.52 6.06 -18.16
N VAL A 100 -4.99 6.01 -16.94
CA VAL A 100 -4.36 4.79 -16.37
C VAL A 100 -5.21 4.12 -15.30
N VAL A 101 -6.36 4.70 -14.92
CA VAL A 101 -7.27 4.14 -13.89
C VAL A 101 -7.69 2.71 -14.24
N SER A 102 -8.11 2.47 -15.48
CA SER A 102 -8.50 1.11 -15.93
C SER A 102 -7.32 0.12 -15.93
N GLY A 103 -6.09 0.63 -16.12
CA GLY A 103 -4.87 -0.17 -15.99
C GLY A 103 -4.63 -0.60 -14.55
N TRP A 104 -4.80 0.32 -13.60
CA TRP A 104 -4.71 0.02 -12.16
C TRP A 104 -5.76 -0.99 -11.72
N GLU A 105 -7.02 -0.84 -12.14
CA GLU A 105 -8.09 -1.79 -11.82
C GLU A 105 -7.76 -3.20 -12.33
N LYS A 106 -7.28 -3.32 -13.57
CA LYS A 106 -6.88 -4.61 -14.15
C LYS A 106 -5.71 -5.23 -13.40
N GLU A 107 -4.69 -4.45 -13.07
CA GLU A 107 -3.53 -4.93 -12.33
C GLU A 107 -3.90 -5.38 -10.91
N LEU A 108 -4.72 -4.60 -10.20
CA LEU A 108 -5.22 -4.98 -8.87
C LEU A 108 -6.08 -6.24 -8.93
N GLN A 109 -7.00 -6.34 -9.89
CA GLN A 109 -7.84 -7.53 -10.06
C GLN A 109 -7.00 -8.78 -10.39
N ARG A 110 -5.94 -8.62 -11.20
CA ARG A 110 -5.04 -9.71 -11.59
C ARG A 110 -4.14 -10.13 -10.43
N ALA A 111 -3.46 -9.17 -9.81
CA ALA A 111 -2.42 -9.38 -8.82
C ALA A 111 -2.96 -9.62 -7.40
N SER A 112 -4.16 -9.13 -7.09
CA SER A 112 -4.69 -9.15 -5.72
C SER A 112 -6.23 -9.06 -5.71
N PRO A 113 -6.94 -10.06 -6.26
CA PRO A 113 -8.41 -10.04 -6.40
C PRO A 113 -9.18 -9.98 -5.07
N GLN A 114 -8.50 -10.27 -3.95
CA GLN A 114 -9.09 -10.17 -2.61
C GLN A 114 -9.15 -8.73 -2.08
N LEU A 115 -8.44 -7.78 -2.70
CA LEU A 115 -8.54 -6.38 -2.32
C LEU A 115 -9.83 -5.79 -2.88
N ARG A 116 -10.60 -5.12 -2.01
CA ARG A 116 -11.69 -4.28 -2.45
C ARG A 116 -11.12 -2.99 -3.03
N VAL A 117 -11.46 -2.71 -4.30
CA VAL A 117 -11.00 -1.52 -5.01
C VAL A 117 -12.21 -0.67 -5.34
N LEU A 118 -12.16 0.61 -4.94
CA LEU A 118 -13.18 1.61 -5.27
C LEU A 118 -12.58 2.66 -6.19
N ASN A 119 -13.04 2.71 -7.43
CA ASN A 119 -12.61 3.71 -8.40
C ASN A 119 -13.50 4.95 -8.32
N PHE A 120 -12.92 6.09 -7.94
CA PHE A 120 -13.61 7.38 -7.84
C PHE A 120 -13.60 8.19 -9.16
N CYS A 121 -14.14 7.61 -10.24
CA CYS A 121 -14.33 8.27 -11.53
C CYS A 121 -15.80 8.26 -11.97
N GLY A 122 -16.18 9.19 -12.84
CA GLY A 122 -17.53 9.30 -13.40
C GLY A 122 -18.08 10.73 -13.33
N ASP A 123 -19.34 10.89 -13.73
CA ASP A 123 -20.07 12.13 -13.57
C ASP A 123 -20.36 12.45 -12.09
N LYS A 124 -21.06 13.58 -11.86
CA LYS A 124 -21.37 14.05 -10.51
C LYS A 124 -22.22 13.06 -9.72
N GLU A 125 -23.19 12.43 -10.36
CA GLU A 125 -24.12 11.50 -9.72
C GLU A 125 -23.40 10.20 -9.33
N THR A 126 -22.66 9.62 -10.28
CA THR A 126 -21.84 8.42 -10.06
C THR A 126 -20.83 8.63 -8.92
N ARG A 127 -20.16 9.79 -8.88
CA ARG A 127 -19.23 10.12 -7.80
C ARG A 127 -19.93 10.34 -6.47
N GLY A 128 -21.15 10.87 -6.47
CA GLY A 128 -21.99 10.99 -5.27
C GLY A 128 -22.26 9.63 -4.62
N SER A 129 -22.75 8.67 -5.39
CA SER A 129 -23.00 7.30 -4.90
C SER A 129 -21.72 6.61 -4.40
N LYS A 130 -20.60 6.78 -5.12
CA LYS A 130 -19.30 6.22 -4.71
C LYS A 130 -18.76 6.86 -3.42
N GLN A 131 -19.01 8.15 -3.21
CA GLN A 131 -18.62 8.83 -1.98
C GLN A 131 -19.36 8.24 -0.78
N GLU A 132 -20.67 8.00 -0.90
CA GLU A 132 -21.46 7.35 0.15
C GLU A 132 -20.93 5.94 0.46
N GLU A 133 -20.61 5.16 -0.58
CA GLU A 133 -20.00 3.84 -0.42
C GLU A 133 -18.66 3.89 0.33
N ILE A 134 -17.77 4.84 -0.01
CA ILE A 134 -16.49 5.01 0.70
C ILE A 134 -16.73 5.37 2.16
N LEU A 135 -17.63 6.30 2.45
CA LEU A 135 -17.95 6.72 3.81
C LEU A 135 -18.49 5.56 4.66
N LEU A 136 -19.37 4.72 4.09
CA LEU A 136 -19.92 3.56 4.77
C LEU A 136 -18.86 2.51 5.14
N HIS A 137 -17.78 2.41 4.36
CA HIS A 137 -16.74 1.41 4.54
C HIS A 137 -15.55 1.87 5.39
N CYS A 138 -15.25 3.18 5.39
CA CYS A 138 -14.10 3.72 6.14
C CYS A 138 -14.45 4.14 7.58
N TYR A 139 -15.72 4.39 7.89
CA TYR A 139 -16.17 4.89 9.20
C TYR A 139 -16.97 3.87 10.04
N LYS A 140 -17.01 2.61 9.61
CA LYS A 140 -17.55 1.48 10.40
C LYS A 140 -16.42 0.58 10.87
#